data_AF-A0A354UZB1-F1
#
_entry.id   AF-A0A354UZB1-F1
#
_cell.length_a   1.000
_cell.length_b   1.000
_cell.length_c   1.000
_cell.angle_alpha   90.00
_cell.angle_beta   90.00
_cell.angle_gamma   90.00
#
_symmetry.space_group_name_H-M   'P 1'
#
loop_
_entity.id
_entity.type
_entity.pdbx_description
1 polymer ?
#
loop_
_entity_poly.entity_id
_entity_poly.type
_entity_poly.pdbx_seq_one_letter_code
_entity_poly.pdbx_strand_id
1 'polypeptide(L)'
;MIPPILVRRTAAGFWFAIVLTGAADGANRRRGVLGIPARHADIPAFHGGISSAARASPAGMAIGLVSVVYVRSVAWADRHKPSGWRRLLAPLVALTILGAASIPLPQLLGNGRDIAELSFTGQVSVPLLLALAFLRPAATVMCLGSGAPGGLFTPSLALEALLGGTLGLPWAWVFPGIPPGLFALLGAGAMLAASTQGPISAVVLMMELTGYARAAILPLLIIVVTATLIARTIEPRSIYDARLTDDQVRERQQERQGGL
;
A
#
# COMPACT_ATOMS: atom_id res chain seq x y z
N MET A 1 4.88 2.15 39.62
CA MET A 1 4.76 2.95 38.39
C MET A 1 5.86 2.51 37.43
N ILE A 2 5.52 1.83 36.33
CA ILE A 2 6.49 1.36 35.33
C ILE A 2 6.68 2.47 34.29
N PRO A 3 7.92 2.85 33.93
CA PRO A 3 8.17 3.98 33.04
C PRO A 3 7.63 3.72 31.62
N PRO A 4 7.02 4.73 30.97
CA PRO A 4 6.39 4.61 29.64
C PRO A 4 7.36 4.25 28.50
N ILE A 5 8.67 4.37 28.72
CA ILE A 5 9.72 3.92 27.79
C ILE A 5 9.80 2.39 27.69
N LEU A 6 9.51 1.67 28.77
CA LEU A 6 9.57 0.20 28.78
C LEU A 6 8.40 -0.40 27.97
N VAL A 7 7.23 0.24 28.00
CA VAL A 7 6.01 -0.17 27.27
C VAL A 7 6.14 0.02 25.75
N ARG A 8 6.89 1.03 25.30
CA ARG A 8 7.14 1.26 23.85
C ARG A 8 8.20 0.32 23.27
N ARG A 9 9.22 -0.05 24.04
CA ARG A 9 10.20 -1.07 23.61
C ARG A 9 9.57 -2.46 23.53
N THR A 10 8.66 -2.79 24.44
CA THR A 10 7.91 -4.05 24.35
C THR A 10 6.94 -4.05 23.16
N ALA A 11 6.27 -2.94 22.81
CA ALA A 11 5.39 -2.91 21.64
C ALA A 11 6.11 -3.10 20.28
N ALA A 12 7.30 -2.52 20.09
CA ALA A 12 8.10 -2.75 18.89
C ALA A 12 8.68 -4.17 18.84
N GLY A 13 9.13 -4.70 19.99
CA GLY A 13 9.52 -6.11 20.13
C GLY A 13 8.35 -7.07 19.94
N PHE A 14 7.13 -6.68 20.31
CA PHE A 14 5.89 -7.47 20.16
C PHE A 14 5.43 -7.49 18.70
N TRP A 15 5.59 -6.40 17.95
CA TRP A 15 5.38 -6.38 16.50
C TRP A 15 6.44 -7.20 15.76
N PHE A 16 7.71 -7.11 16.16
CA PHE A 16 8.79 -7.93 15.60
C PHE A 16 8.60 -9.43 15.94
N ALA A 17 8.13 -9.73 17.15
CA ALA A 17 7.75 -11.09 17.57
C ALA A 17 6.48 -11.58 16.87
N ILE A 18 5.45 -10.76 16.64
CA ILE A 18 4.27 -11.15 15.84
C ILE A 18 4.65 -11.43 14.38
N VAL A 19 5.58 -10.67 13.81
CA VAL A 19 6.09 -10.92 12.45
C VAL A 19 6.91 -12.21 12.40
N LEU A 20 7.78 -12.47 13.37
CA LEU A 20 8.60 -13.69 13.41
C LEU A 20 7.81 -14.94 13.82
N THR A 21 6.92 -14.83 14.82
CA THR A 21 6.03 -15.91 15.26
C THR A 21 4.90 -16.12 14.26
N GLY A 22 4.42 -15.09 13.57
CA GLY A 22 3.46 -15.21 12.47
C GLY A 22 4.04 -15.86 11.21
N ALA A 23 5.31 -15.57 10.88
CA ALA A 23 6.04 -16.23 9.80
C ALA A 23 6.35 -17.71 10.11
N ALA A 24 6.66 -18.04 11.36
CA ALA A 24 6.92 -19.43 11.78
C ALA A 24 5.64 -20.25 12.02
N ASP A 25 4.59 -19.67 12.62
CA ASP A 25 3.34 -20.36 12.99
C ASP A 25 2.33 -20.39 11.82
N GLY A 26 2.37 -19.40 10.92
CA GLY A 26 1.54 -19.37 9.70
C GLY A 26 1.88 -20.48 8.70
N ALA A 27 3.15 -20.89 8.63
CA ALA A 27 3.62 -21.97 7.77
C ALA A 27 3.25 -23.37 8.29
N ASN A 28 3.19 -23.56 9.61
CA ASN A 28 2.94 -24.85 10.23
C ASN A 28 1.43 -25.11 10.49
N ARG A 29 0.68 -24.11 10.95
CA ARG A 29 -0.73 -24.27 11.33
C ARG A 29 -1.69 -24.36 10.14
N ARG A 30 -1.30 -23.86 8.96
CA ARG A 30 -2.10 -23.93 7.71
C ARG A 30 -1.91 -25.21 6.90
N ARG A 31 -0.84 -25.98 7.15
CA ARG A 31 -0.62 -27.31 6.57
C ARG A 31 -1.54 -28.38 7.17
N GLY A 32 -1.92 -28.24 8.44
CA GLY A 32 -2.66 -29.27 9.17
C GLY A 32 -4.19 -29.17 9.13
N VAL A 33 -4.78 -27.98 8.95
CA VAL A 33 -6.22 -27.78 9.25
C VAL A 33 -7.13 -27.74 8.01
N LEU A 34 -6.64 -27.31 6.84
CA LEU A 34 -7.52 -27.03 5.70
C LEU A 34 -7.18 -27.75 4.39
N GLY A 35 -6.02 -28.43 4.29
CA GLY A 35 -5.63 -29.12 3.04
C GLY A 35 -5.55 -28.20 1.81
N ILE A 36 -5.58 -26.88 1.99
CA ILE A 36 -5.53 -25.90 0.90
C ILE A 36 -4.06 -25.77 0.49
N PRO A 37 -3.67 -26.13 -0.75
CA PRO A 37 -2.33 -25.87 -1.23
C PRO A 37 -2.09 -24.36 -1.15
N ALA A 38 -0.94 -23.97 -0.59
CA ALA A 38 -0.53 -22.57 -0.54
C ALA A 38 -0.48 -22.04 -1.97
N ARG A 39 -1.53 -21.33 -2.39
CA ARG A 39 -1.49 -20.55 -3.62
C ARG A 39 -0.58 -19.36 -3.36
N HIS A 40 0.72 -19.60 -3.45
CA HIS A 40 1.64 -18.53 -3.76
C HIS A 40 1.19 -18.00 -5.12
N ALA A 41 1.22 -16.68 -5.32
CA ALA A 41 1.16 -16.16 -6.67
C ALA A 41 2.38 -16.75 -7.40
N ASP A 42 2.18 -17.83 -8.17
CA ASP A 42 3.21 -18.43 -9.01
C ASP A 42 3.48 -17.43 -10.14
N ILE A 43 4.31 -16.43 -9.84
CA ILE A 43 4.74 -15.44 -10.80
C ILE A 43 5.63 -16.19 -11.80
N PRO A 44 5.36 -16.10 -13.12
CA PRO A 44 6.14 -16.79 -14.13
C PRO A 44 7.63 -16.55 -13.96
N ALA A 45 8.43 -17.62 -14.04
CA ALA A 45 9.88 -17.55 -13.88
C ALA A 45 10.47 -16.52 -14.86
N PHE A 46 11.05 -15.45 -14.32
CA PHE A 46 11.65 -14.38 -15.10
C PHE A 46 13.18 -14.51 -15.08
N HIS A 47 13.80 -14.37 -16.24
CA HIS A 47 15.25 -14.25 -16.34
C HIS A 47 15.67 -12.82 -15.95
N GLY A 48 15.99 -12.64 -14.67
CA GLY A 48 16.41 -11.36 -14.09
C GLY A 48 17.74 -10.87 -14.69
N GLY A 49 17.67 -9.95 -15.64
CA GLY A 49 18.82 -9.23 -16.19
C GLY A 49 18.84 -7.76 -15.77
N ILE A 50 20.03 -7.17 -15.67
CA ILE A 50 20.25 -5.74 -15.35
C ILE A 50 19.44 -4.82 -16.31
N SER A 51 19.21 -5.27 -17.54
CA SER A 51 18.38 -4.55 -18.53
C SER A 51 16.92 -4.39 -18.10
N SER A 52 16.34 -5.34 -17.36
CA SER A 52 14.97 -5.23 -16.83
C SER A 52 14.87 -4.21 -15.69
N ALA A 53 15.92 -4.13 -14.88
CA ALA A 53 16.01 -3.24 -13.73
C ALA A 53 16.23 -1.78 -14.17
N ALA A 54 17.07 -1.54 -15.19
CA ALA A 54 17.25 -0.21 -15.78
C ALA A 54 15.97 0.33 -16.44
N ARG A 55 15.20 -0.56 -17.10
CA ARG A 55 13.91 -0.22 -17.72
C ARG A 55 12.83 0.14 -16.71
N ALA A 56 12.97 -0.25 -15.44
CA ALA A 56 12.00 0.05 -14.39
C ALA A 56 12.13 1.47 -13.79
N SER A 57 13.24 2.18 -14.03
CA SER A 57 13.52 3.49 -13.42
C SER A 57 12.49 4.58 -13.80
N PRO A 58 12.10 4.77 -15.08
CA PRO A 58 11.11 5.82 -15.40
C PRO A 58 9.71 5.50 -14.87
N ALA A 59 9.35 4.21 -14.82
CA ALA A 59 8.09 3.78 -14.19
C ALA A 59 8.09 4.15 -12.69
N GLY A 60 9.21 3.95 -12.00
CA GLY A 60 9.38 4.40 -10.62
C GLY A 60 9.15 5.90 -10.44
N MET A 61 9.67 6.73 -11.34
CA MET A 61 9.45 8.19 -11.30
C MET A 61 7.97 8.56 -11.45
N ALA A 62 7.28 7.96 -12.42
CA ALA A 62 5.85 8.19 -12.63
C ALA A 62 5.02 7.75 -11.40
N ILE A 63 5.33 6.58 -10.84
CA ILE A 63 4.67 6.07 -9.63
C ILE A 63 4.94 6.99 -8.43
N GLY A 64 6.16 7.51 -8.28
CA GLY A 64 6.50 8.49 -7.25
C GLY A 64 5.64 9.74 -7.33
N LEU A 65 5.43 10.29 -8.53
CA LEU A 65 4.55 11.45 -8.76
C LEU A 65 3.09 11.15 -8.42
N VAL A 66 2.57 9.99 -8.85
CA VAL A 66 1.20 9.57 -8.51
C VAL A 66 1.03 9.38 -7.01
N SER A 67 2.05 8.85 -6.32
CA SER A 67 2.05 8.71 -4.87
C SER A 67 1.93 10.04 -4.15
N VAL A 68 2.63 11.08 -4.61
CA VAL A 68 2.50 12.45 -4.07
C VAL A 68 1.06 12.96 -4.16
N VAL A 69 0.42 12.79 -5.33
CA VAL A 69 -0.98 13.20 -5.52
C VAL A 69 -1.89 12.44 -4.55
N TYR A 70 -1.67 11.14 -4.38
CA TYR A 70 -2.44 10.32 -3.46
C TYR A 70 -2.26 10.75 -1.99
N VAL A 71 -1.02 10.91 -1.52
CA VAL A 71 -0.71 11.36 -0.15
C VAL A 71 -1.35 12.72 0.13
N ARG A 72 -1.26 13.66 -0.82
CA ARG A 72 -1.90 14.98 -0.71
C ARG A 72 -3.42 14.90 -0.68
N SER A 73 -4.03 14.02 -1.47
CA SER A 73 -5.48 13.81 -1.47
C SER A 73 -5.96 13.27 -0.12
N VAL A 74 -5.22 12.34 0.47
CA VAL A 74 -5.49 11.79 1.81
C VAL A 74 -5.33 12.86 2.89
N ALA A 75 -4.26 13.65 2.84
CA ALA A 75 -4.03 14.74 3.77
C ALA A 75 -5.10 15.84 3.66
N TRP A 76 -5.52 16.18 2.44
CA TRP A 76 -6.58 17.14 2.18
C TRP A 76 -7.91 16.66 2.77
N ALA A 77 -8.30 15.40 2.52
CA ALA A 77 -9.52 14.82 3.07
C ALA A 77 -9.49 14.79 4.60
N ASP A 78 -8.34 14.47 5.19
CA ASP A 78 -8.22 14.44 6.65
C ASP A 78 -8.43 15.83 7.28
N ARG A 79 -7.92 16.89 6.63
CA ARG A 79 -8.06 18.29 7.08
C ARG A 79 -9.45 18.87 6.84
N HIS A 80 -10.14 18.44 5.79
CA HIS A 80 -11.47 18.94 5.42
C HIS A 80 -12.62 18.15 6.06
N LYS A 81 -12.36 17.45 7.17
CA LYS A 81 -13.40 16.73 7.88
C LYS A 81 -14.48 17.69 8.39
N PRO A 82 -15.77 17.35 8.22
CA PRO A 82 -16.86 18.18 8.71
C PRO A 82 -16.82 18.31 10.24
N SER A 83 -17.29 19.46 10.74
CA SER A 83 -17.42 19.75 12.17
C SER A 83 -18.89 19.84 12.61
N GLY A 84 -19.13 19.73 13.93
CA GLY A 84 -20.48 19.80 14.51
C GLY A 84 -21.40 18.64 14.11
N TRP A 85 -22.69 18.93 13.92
CA TRP A 85 -23.73 17.94 13.58
C TRP A 85 -23.47 17.21 12.25
N ARG A 86 -22.76 17.85 11.30
CA ARG A 86 -22.39 17.23 10.02
C ARG A 86 -21.46 16.02 10.19
N ARG A 87 -20.78 15.86 11.32
CA ARG A 87 -19.96 14.66 11.64
C ARG A 87 -20.78 13.39 11.71
N LEU A 88 -22.07 13.48 12.04
CA LEU A 88 -22.97 12.34 12.10
C LEU A 88 -23.55 12.02 10.71
N LEU A 89 -23.87 13.06 9.93
CA LEU A 89 -24.49 12.91 8.62
C LEU A 89 -23.50 12.56 7.50
N ALA A 90 -22.27 13.07 7.57
CA ALA A 90 -21.29 12.86 6.49
C ALA A 90 -20.90 11.39 6.30
N PRO A 91 -20.62 10.60 7.35
CA PRO A 91 -20.37 9.16 7.20
C PRO A 91 -21.58 8.41 6.63
N LEU A 92 -22.81 8.77 7.04
CA LEU A 92 -24.03 8.18 6.49
C LEU A 92 -24.08 8.39 4.98
N VAL A 93 -23.93 9.62 4.50
CA VAL A 93 -23.96 9.93 3.07
C VAL A 93 -22.83 9.20 2.32
N ALA A 94 -21.60 9.25 2.82
CA ALA A 94 -20.46 8.60 2.17
C ALA A 94 -20.63 7.07 2.07
N LEU A 95 -21.10 6.43 3.14
CA LEU A 95 -21.37 4.99 3.16
C LEU A 95 -22.57 4.61 2.28
N THR A 96 -23.58 5.48 2.17
CA THR A 96 -24.73 5.24 1.29
C THR A 96 -24.30 5.30 -0.19
N ILE A 97 -23.47 6.28 -0.55
CA ILE A 97 -22.89 6.40 -1.89
C ILE A 97 -22.00 5.18 -2.19
N LEU A 98 -21.13 4.80 -1.24
CA LEU A 98 -20.26 3.63 -1.39
C LEU A 98 -21.08 2.33 -1.53
N GLY A 99 -22.15 2.19 -0.74
CA GLY A 99 -23.08 1.07 -0.81
C GLY A 99 -23.75 0.98 -2.18
N ALA A 100 -24.29 2.09 -2.68
CA ALA A 100 -24.91 2.14 -4.01
C ALA A 100 -23.90 1.82 -5.12
N ALA A 101 -22.68 2.38 -5.05
CA ALA A 101 -21.62 2.11 -6.02
C ALA A 101 -21.14 0.65 -5.99
N SER A 102 -21.27 -0.03 -4.85
CA SER A 102 -20.87 -1.43 -4.69
C SER A 102 -21.84 -2.44 -5.30
N ILE A 103 -23.08 -2.03 -5.65
CA ILE A 103 -24.06 -2.92 -6.30
C ILE A 103 -23.55 -3.41 -7.67
N PRO A 104 -23.11 -2.53 -8.59
CA PRO A 104 -22.51 -2.97 -9.85
C PRO A 104 -21.05 -3.40 -9.70
N LEU A 105 -20.33 -2.90 -8.68
CA LEU A 105 -18.91 -3.13 -8.45
C LEU A 105 -18.65 -3.62 -7.01
N PRO A 106 -19.00 -4.88 -6.68
CA PRO A 106 -18.80 -5.43 -5.34
C PRO A 106 -17.33 -5.42 -4.92
N GLN A 107 -16.42 -5.37 -5.90
CA GLN A 107 -14.98 -5.19 -5.73
C GLN A 107 -14.60 -3.88 -5.01
N LEU A 108 -15.49 -2.89 -4.89
CA LEU A 108 -15.21 -1.68 -4.12
C LEU A 108 -15.20 -1.94 -2.60
N LEU A 109 -15.88 -2.99 -2.15
CA LEU A 109 -15.96 -3.35 -0.74
C LEU A 109 -14.79 -4.24 -0.31
N GLY A 110 -14.62 -4.33 1.01
CA GLY A 110 -13.65 -5.20 1.66
C GLY A 110 -12.24 -4.62 1.71
N ASN A 111 -11.33 -5.41 2.27
CA ASN A 111 -9.94 -5.02 2.49
C ASN A 111 -9.07 -5.06 1.23
N GLY A 112 -9.63 -5.54 0.11
CA GLY A 112 -9.01 -5.48 -1.21
C GLY A 112 -7.84 -6.42 -1.48
N ARG A 113 -7.48 -7.28 -0.51
CA ARG A 113 -6.45 -8.31 -0.63
C ARG A 113 -6.68 -9.23 -1.85
N ASP A 114 -7.90 -9.73 -2.02
CA ASP A 114 -8.21 -10.68 -3.09
C ASP A 114 -7.93 -10.08 -4.48
N ILE A 115 -8.25 -8.79 -4.65
CA ILE A 115 -7.99 -8.09 -5.91
C ILE A 115 -6.52 -7.78 -6.11
N ALA A 116 -5.78 -7.46 -5.04
CA ALA A 116 -4.33 -7.31 -5.12
C ALA A 116 -3.67 -8.62 -5.58
N GLU A 117 -4.10 -9.76 -5.03
CA GLU A 117 -3.62 -11.09 -5.42
C GLU A 117 -3.97 -11.45 -6.87
N LEU A 118 -5.22 -11.18 -7.29
CA LEU A 118 -5.65 -11.34 -8.69
C LEU A 118 -4.86 -10.43 -9.64
N SER A 119 -4.45 -9.24 -9.18
CA SER A 119 -3.65 -8.30 -9.98
C SER A 119 -2.23 -8.81 -10.17
N PHE A 120 -1.62 -9.41 -9.14
CA PHE A 120 -0.29 -10.02 -9.23
C PHE A 120 -0.26 -11.25 -10.13
N THR A 121 -1.36 -12.01 -10.18
CA THR A 121 -1.51 -13.16 -11.07
C THR A 121 -1.97 -12.79 -12.49
N GLY A 122 -2.24 -11.50 -12.76
CA GLY A 122 -2.69 -11.02 -14.07
C GLY A 122 -4.10 -11.48 -14.45
N GLN A 123 -4.91 -11.91 -13.48
CA GLN A 123 -6.25 -12.45 -13.69
C GLN A 123 -7.35 -11.39 -13.64
N VAL A 124 -7.01 -10.12 -13.36
CA VAL A 124 -7.95 -9.00 -13.38
C VAL A 124 -8.07 -8.45 -14.80
N SER A 125 -9.31 -8.26 -15.27
CA SER A 125 -9.54 -7.61 -16.56
C SER A 125 -9.05 -6.16 -16.55
N VAL A 126 -8.39 -5.71 -17.61
CA VAL A 126 -7.86 -4.35 -17.72
C VAL A 126 -8.91 -3.27 -17.44
N PRO A 127 -10.16 -3.36 -17.94
CA PRO A 127 -11.20 -2.37 -17.63
C PRO A 127 -11.54 -2.31 -16.14
N LEU A 128 -11.61 -3.47 -15.47
CA LEU A 128 -11.89 -3.53 -14.04
C LEU A 128 -10.71 -2.97 -13.23
N LEU A 129 -9.48 -3.28 -13.63
CA LEU A 129 -8.27 -2.77 -13.00
C LEU A 129 -8.23 -1.23 -13.07
N LEU A 130 -8.49 -0.65 -14.25
CA LEU A 130 -8.56 0.79 -14.45
C LEU A 130 -9.70 1.41 -13.64
N ALA A 131 -10.91 0.84 -13.68
CA ALA A 131 -12.04 1.33 -12.89
C ALA A 131 -11.71 1.37 -11.39
N LEU A 132 -11.16 0.29 -10.85
CA LEU A 132 -10.84 0.19 -9.42
C LEU A 132 -9.65 1.07 -9.01
N ALA A 133 -8.69 1.30 -9.91
CA ALA A 133 -7.57 2.20 -9.65
C ALA A 133 -8.01 3.66 -9.44
N PHE A 134 -9.15 4.10 -9.98
CA PHE A 134 -9.69 5.44 -9.71
C PHE A 134 -10.79 5.45 -8.65
N LEU A 135 -11.67 4.45 -8.65
CA LEU A 135 -12.83 4.42 -7.75
C LEU A 135 -12.46 4.10 -6.30
N ARG A 136 -11.53 3.16 -6.04
CA ARG A 136 -11.11 2.85 -4.66
C ARG A 136 -10.36 3.97 -3.96
N PRO A 137 -9.42 4.70 -4.58
CA PRO A 137 -8.79 5.84 -3.91
C PRO A 137 -9.83 6.92 -3.63
N ALA A 138 -10.72 7.21 -4.59
CA ALA A 138 -11.81 8.18 -4.41
C ALA A 138 -12.73 7.78 -3.24
N ALA A 139 -13.14 6.51 -3.16
CA ALA A 139 -13.93 5.99 -2.06
C ALA A 139 -13.20 6.11 -0.71
N THR A 140 -11.90 5.81 -0.67
CA THR A 140 -11.07 5.91 0.55
C THR A 140 -10.96 7.36 1.01
N VAL A 141 -10.66 8.29 0.10
CA VAL A 141 -10.58 9.74 0.37
C VAL A 141 -11.94 10.28 0.82
N MET A 142 -13.04 9.82 0.21
CA MET A 142 -14.41 10.21 0.60
C MET A 142 -14.76 9.72 2.01
N CYS A 143 -14.52 8.44 2.32
CA CYS A 143 -14.79 7.87 3.66
C CYS A 143 -13.89 8.50 4.74
N LEU A 144 -12.64 8.80 4.41
CA LEU A 144 -11.73 9.49 5.32
C LEU A 144 -12.19 10.93 5.57
N GLY A 145 -12.55 11.64 4.50
CA GLY A 145 -13.05 13.01 4.54
C GLY A 145 -14.40 13.14 5.24
N SER A 146 -15.22 12.10 5.23
CA SER A 146 -16.47 12.07 6.00
C SER A 146 -16.26 11.90 7.50
N GLY A 147 -15.05 11.53 7.94
CA GLY A 147 -14.73 11.26 9.33
C GLY A 147 -15.16 9.87 9.82
N ALA A 148 -15.37 8.92 8.91
CA ALA A 148 -15.69 7.54 9.30
C ALA A 148 -14.50 6.90 10.05
N PRO A 149 -14.74 6.18 11.17
CA PRO A 149 -13.68 5.51 11.90
C PRO A 149 -13.14 4.32 11.09
N GLY A 150 -11.83 4.30 10.81
CA GLY A 150 -11.20 3.23 10.04
C GLY A 150 -9.68 3.35 9.99
N GLY A 151 -9.01 2.21 9.80
CA GLY A 151 -7.57 2.13 9.57
C GLY A 151 -7.22 2.36 8.10
N LEU A 152 -6.11 3.05 7.83
CA LEU A 152 -5.65 3.31 6.46
C LEU A 152 -4.72 2.21 5.90
N PHE A 153 -4.13 1.37 6.75
CA PHE A 153 -3.06 0.46 6.34
C PHE A 153 -3.53 -0.57 5.30
N THR A 154 -4.50 -1.40 5.65
CA THR A 154 -5.02 -2.46 4.79
C THR A 154 -5.67 -1.93 3.50
N PRO A 155 -6.56 -0.91 3.52
CA PRO A 155 -7.12 -0.38 2.28
C PRO A 155 -6.07 0.29 1.40
N SER A 156 -5.05 0.96 1.98
CA SER A 156 -3.96 1.56 1.20
C SER A 156 -3.10 0.49 0.52
N LEU A 157 -2.82 -0.64 1.16
CA LEU A 157 -2.06 -1.71 0.51
C LEU A 157 -2.75 -2.27 -0.74
N ALA A 158 -4.05 -2.54 -0.65
CA ALA A 158 -4.80 -3.05 -1.79
C ALA A 158 -4.95 -2.01 -2.91
N LEU A 159 -5.10 -0.75 -2.51
CA LEU A 159 -5.13 0.39 -3.42
C LEU A 159 -3.81 0.53 -4.18
N GLU A 160 -2.69 0.47 -3.47
CA GLU A 160 -1.36 0.64 -4.01
C GLU A 160 -1.00 -0.51 -4.94
N ALA A 161 -1.49 -1.72 -4.66
CA ALA A 161 -1.42 -2.84 -5.59
C ALA A 161 -2.18 -2.58 -6.90
N LEU A 162 -3.35 -1.95 -6.84
CA LEU A 162 -4.16 -1.61 -8.01
C LEU A 162 -3.57 -0.44 -8.81
N LEU A 163 -3.16 0.63 -8.13
CA LEU A 163 -2.52 1.79 -8.73
C LEU A 163 -1.18 1.39 -9.36
N GLY A 164 -0.35 0.64 -8.63
CA GLY A 164 0.88 0.08 -9.16
C GLY A 164 0.64 -0.90 -10.32
N GLY A 165 -0.38 -1.75 -10.20
CA GLY A 165 -0.89 -2.64 -11.24
C GLY A 165 -1.20 -1.93 -12.55
N THR A 166 -2.05 -0.92 -12.47
CA THR A 166 -2.47 -0.13 -13.64
C THR A 166 -1.34 0.67 -14.24
N LEU A 167 -0.51 1.33 -13.42
CA LEU A 167 0.64 2.09 -13.91
C LEU A 167 1.70 1.20 -14.56
N GLY A 168 1.74 -0.09 -14.19
CA GLY A 168 2.57 -1.10 -14.83
C GLY A 168 2.10 -1.54 -16.22
N LEU A 169 0.79 -1.42 -16.54
CA LEU A 169 0.23 -1.93 -17.81
C LEU A 169 0.78 -1.21 -19.06
N PRO A 170 0.87 0.13 -19.14
CA PRO A 170 1.50 0.81 -20.27
C PRO A 170 2.95 0.36 -20.49
N TRP A 171 3.64 -0.03 -19.41
CA TRP A 171 5.02 -0.48 -19.47
C TRP A 171 5.19 -1.84 -20.15
N ALA A 172 4.15 -2.69 -20.10
CA ALA A 172 4.12 -3.95 -20.85
C ALA A 172 4.12 -3.71 -22.38
N TRP A 173 3.57 -2.59 -22.84
CA TRP A 173 3.59 -2.20 -24.26
C TRP A 173 4.95 -1.62 -24.69
N VAL A 174 5.59 -0.85 -23.82
CA VAL A 174 6.91 -0.25 -24.09
C VAL A 174 8.03 -1.29 -24.02
N PHE A 175 7.89 -2.32 -23.18
CA PHE A 175 8.91 -3.34 -22.96
C PHE A 175 8.35 -4.76 -23.11
N PRO A 176 8.19 -5.24 -24.37
CA PRO A 176 7.73 -6.60 -24.64
C PRO A 176 8.71 -7.63 -24.03
N GLY A 177 8.15 -8.72 -23.49
CA GLY A 177 8.92 -9.84 -22.91
C GLY A 177 8.93 -9.91 -21.37
N ILE A 178 8.27 -8.98 -20.67
CA ILE A 178 8.08 -9.04 -19.22
C ILE A 178 6.61 -9.35 -18.89
N PRO A 179 6.31 -10.32 -18.01
CA PRO A 179 4.94 -10.65 -17.63
C PRO A 179 4.21 -9.45 -16.97
N PRO A 180 2.94 -9.19 -17.31
CA PRO A 180 2.19 -8.07 -16.74
C PRO A 180 2.03 -8.16 -15.21
N GLY A 181 1.94 -9.38 -14.66
CA GLY A 181 1.90 -9.60 -13.21
C GLY A 181 3.16 -9.12 -12.49
N LEU A 182 4.33 -9.18 -13.13
CA LEU A 182 5.57 -8.66 -12.56
C LEU A 182 5.55 -7.12 -12.49
N PHE A 183 5.04 -6.45 -13.52
CA PHE A 183 4.88 -4.99 -13.46
C PHE A 183 3.88 -4.56 -12.41
N ALA A 184 2.81 -5.33 -12.21
CA ALA A 184 1.86 -5.06 -11.15
C ALA A 184 2.49 -5.19 -9.76
N LEU A 185 3.32 -6.22 -9.54
CA LEU A 185 4.08 -6.38 -8.32
C LEU A 185 5.07 -5.23 -8.08
N LEU A 186 5.89 -4.92 -9.08
CA LEU A 186 6.90 -3.87 -9.02
C LEU A 186 6.26 -2.50 -8.75
N GLY A 187 5.16 -2.21 -9.46
CA GLY A 187 4.41 -0.98 -9.29
C GLY A 187 3.77 -0.87 -7.91
N ALA A 188 3.22 -1.97 -7.40
CA ALA A 188 2.63 -2.03 -6.07
C ALA A 188 3.66 -1.72 -4.99
N GLY A 189 4.83 -2.36 -5.07
CA GLY A 189 5.93 -2.14 -4.14
C GLY A 189 6.44 -0.71 -4.17
N ALA A 190 6.60 -0.14 -5.38
CA ALA A 190 7.01 1.24 -5.58
C ALA A 190 6.01 2.24 -5.00
N MET A 191 4.71 2.05 -5.25
CA MET A 191 3.66 2.93 -4.77
C MET A 191 3.60 2.91 -3.24
N LEU A 192 3.64 1.72 -2.63
CA LEU A 192 3.67 1.52 -1.18
C LEU A 192 4.90 2.15 -0.53
N ALA A 193 6.08 1.96 -1.11
CA ALA A 193 7.30 2.54 -0.59
C ALA A 193 7.27 4.07 -0.62
N ALA A 194 6.79 4.64 -1.73
CA ALA A 194 6.69 6.07 -1.95
C ALA A 194 5.67 6.73 -1.00
N SER A 195 4.51 6.11 -0.76
CA SER A 195 3.44 6.70 0.07
C SER A 195 3.74 6.60 1.56
N THR A 196 4.30 5.47 1.99
CA THR A 196 4.60 5.21 3.42
C THR A 196 5.97 5.73 3.83
N GLN A 197 6.79 6.15 2.86
CA GLN A 197 8.18 6.51 3.08
C GLN A 197 9.02 5.38 3.71
N GLY A 198 8.57 4.12 3.57
CA GLY A 198 9.17 2.91 4.16
C GLY A 198 9.65 1.89 3.11
N PRO A 199 10.72 2.20 2.35
CA PRO A 199 11.16 1.35 1.23
C PRO A 199 11.58 -0.06 1.63
N ILE A 200 12.27 -0.22 2.77
CA ILE A 200 12.70 -1.55 3.26
C ILE A 200 11.47 -2.39 3.61
N SER A 201 10.52 -1.82 4.35
CA SER A 201 9.28 -2.50 4.73
C SER A 201 8.44 -2.90 3.52
N ALA A 202 8.37 -2.04 2.50
CA ALA A 202 7.65 -2.34 1.26
C ALA A 202 8.29 -3.52 0.50
N VAL A 203 9.62 -3.56 0.40
CA VAL A 203 10.35 -4.66 -0.25
C VAL A 203 10.14 -5.97 0.51
N VAL A 204 10.29 -5.96 1.84
CA VAL A 204 10.06 -7.15 2.68
C VAL A 204 8.61 -7.64 2.54
N LEU A 205 7.64 -6.74 2.59
CA LEU A 205 6.23 -7.12 2.43
C LEU A 205 5.96 -7.75 1.06
N MET A 206 6.47 -7.18 -0.02
CA MET A 206 6.31 -7.74 -1.36
C MET A 206 6.98 -9.10 -1.48
N MET A 207 8.13 -9.31 -0.82
CA MET A 207 8.80 -10.61 -0.77
C MET A 207 7.99 -11.67 -0.04
N GLU A 208 7.38 -11.33 1.09
CA GLU A 208 6.49 -12.22 1.85
C GLU A 208 5.23 -12.56 1.04
N LEU A 209 4.62 -11.58 0.38
CA LEU A 209 3.41 -11.77 -0.43
C LEU A 209 3.65 -12.61 -1.69
N THR A 210 4.89 -12.66 -2.18
CA THR A 210 5.25 -13.37 -3.43
C THR A 210 6.03 -14.65 -3.22
N GLY A 211 6.22 -15.09 -1.96
CA GLY A 211 6.92 -16.35 -1.67
C GLY A 211 8.41 -16.34 -2.05
N TYR A 212 9.09 -15.20 -1.93
CA TYR A 212 10.51 -15.03 -2.21
C TYR A 212 10.91 -15.25 -3.68
N ALA A 213 10.21 -14.61 -4.61
CA ALA A 213 10.61 -14.56 -6.02
C ALA A 213 11.96 -13.82 -6.20
N ARG A 214 13.08 -14.54 -6.00
CA ARG A 214 14.45 -13.98 -6.00
C ARG A 214 14.78 -13.20 -7.27
N ALA A 215 14.21 -13.60 -8.41
CA ALA A 215 14.38 -12.94 -9.70
C ALA A 215 13.80 -11.52 -9.75
N ALA A 216 12.79 -11.21 -8.92
CA ALA A 216 12.11 -9.91 -8.88
C ALA A 216 12.74 -8.92 -7.89
N ILE A 217 13.64 -9.36 -7.00
CA ILE A 217 14.24 -8.50 -5.95
C ILE A 217 14.98 -7.31 -6.55
N LEU A 218 15.85 -7.55 -7.53
CA LEU A 218 16.67 -6.51 -8.11
C LEU A 218 15.84 -5.40 -8.80
N PRO A 219 14.91 -5.70 -9.72
CA PRO A 219 14.05 -4.67 -10.29
C PRO A 219 13.15 -4.00 -9.24
N LEU A 220 12.70 -4.75 -8.22
CA LEU A 220 11.89 -4.21 -7.12
C LEU A 220 12.66 -3.17 -6.31
N LEU A 221 13.93 -3.44 -5.98
CA LEU A 221 14.77 -2.48 -5.26
C LEU A 221 14.96 -1.19 -6.06
N ILE A 222 15.26 -1.29 -7.36
CA ILE A 222 15.47 -0.11 -8.19
C ILE A 222 14.20 0.74 -8.31
N ILE A 223 13.06 0.11 -8.61
CA ILE A 223 11.80 0.85 -8.78
C ILE A 223 11.32 1.45 -7.45
N VAL A 224 11.50 0.75 -6.33
CA VAL A 224 11.18 1.24 -4.99
C VAL A 224 12.05 2.44 -4.63
N VAL A 225 13.35 2.36 -4.84
CA VAL A 225 14.28 3.46 -4.54
C VAL A 225 13.97 4.67 -5.39
N THR A 226 13.81 4.51 -6.71
CA THR A 226 13.50 5.62 -7.62
C THR A 226 12.16 6.29 -7.29
N ALA A 227 11.10 5.50 -7.06
CA ALA A 227 9.80 6.04 -6.67
C ALA A 227 9.85 6.77 -5.33
N THR A 228 10.53 6.19 -4.33
CA THR A 228 10.68 6.80 -3.01
C THR A 228 11.48 8.09 -3.08
N LEU A 229 12.56 8.13 -3.87
CA LEU A 229 13.36 9.35 -4.05
C LEU A 229 12.53 10.48 -4.66
N ILE A 230 11.80 10.21 -5.73
CA ILE A 230 10.93 11.21 -6.38
C ILE A 230 9.80 11.66 -5.45
N ALA A 231 9.20 10.75 -4.70
CA ALA A 231 8.18 11.13 -3.72
C ALA A 231 8.77 12.01 -2.62
N ARG A 232 9.94 11.64 -2.06
CA ARG A 232 10.60 12.39 -0.98
C ARG A 232 11.03 13.80 -1.36
N THR A 233 11.42 14.02 -2.62
CA THR A 233 11.82 15.36 -3.07
C THR A 233 10.65 16.33 -3.14
N ILE A 234 9.42 15.83 -3.31
CA ILE A 234 8.21 16.66 -3.48
C ILE A 234 7.33 16.66 -2.21
N GLU A 235 7.15 15.51 -1.57
CA GLU A 235 6.37 15.31 -0.36
C GLU A 235 7.14 14.40 0.62
N PRO A 236 7.90 15.00 1.56
CA PRO A 236 8.72 14.23 2.49
C PRO A 236 7.89 13.52 3.58
N ARG A 237 6.61 13.90 3.75
CA ARG A 237 5.73 13.31 4.75
C ARG A 237 5.19 11.97 4.27
N SER A 238 5.18 10.98 5.15
CA SER A 238 4.44 9.74 4.89
C SER A 238 2.94 9.99 4.91
N ILE A 239 2.16 9.08 4.33
CA ILE A 239 0.69 9.07 4.40
C ILE A 239 0.16 9.13 5.85
N TYR A 240 0.94 8.64 6.82
CA TYR A 240 0.61 8.69 8.24
C TYR A 240 0.93 10.06 8.84
N ASP A 241 2.10 10.60 8.54
CA ASP A 241 2.55 11.88 9.08
C ASP A 241 1.79 13.05 8.46
N ALA A 242 1.39 12.96 7.19
CA ALA A 242 0.66 14.01 6.48
C ALA A 242 -0.69 14.38 7.10
N ARG A 243 -1.23 13.49 7.95
CA ARG A 243 -2.47 13.66 8.72
C ARG A 243 -2.27 14.39 10.05
N LEU A 244 -1.04 14.45 10.56
CA LEU A 244 -0.73 15.17 11.79
C LEU A 244 -0.67 16.66 11.52
N THR A 245 -1.16 17.46 12.46
CA THR A 245 -0.95 18.92 12.42
C THR A 245 0.50 19.22 12.79
N ASP A 246 1.07 20.30 12.26
CA ASP A 246 2.48 20.65 12.51
C ASP A 246 2.75 20.87 14.00
N ASP A 247 1.77 21.36 14.76
CA ASP A 247 1.84 21.49 16.22
C ASP A 247 1.93 20.12 16.91
N GLN A 248 1.14 19.14 16.48
CA GLN A 248 1.19 17.78 17.02
C GLN A 248 2.52 17.08 16.70
N VAL A 249 3.12 17.39 15.55
CA VAL A 249 4.47 16.89 15.19
C VAL A 249 5.51 17.52 16.10
N ARG A 250 5.43 18.84 16.33
CA ARG A 250 6.34 19.58 17.21
C ARG A 250 6.25 19.11 18.66
N GLU A 251 5.05 18.93 19.19
CA GLU A 251 4.83 18.39 20.53
C GLU A 251 5.47 17.00 20.69
N ARG A 252 5.23 16.08 19.74
CA ARG A 252 5.85 14.75 19.77
C ARG A 252 7.38 14.78 19.65
N GLN A 253 7.93 15.79 18.98
CA GLN A 253 9.39 16.00 18.90
C GLN A 253 9.95 16.57 20.20
N GLN A 254 9.24 17.51 20.82
CA GLN A 254 9.61 18.08 22.13
C GLN A 254 9.53 17.03 23.24
N GLU A 255 8.50 16.18 23.27
CA GLU A 255 8.41 15.04 24.19
C GLU A 255 9.58 14.06 24.02
N ARG A 256 10.05 13.84 22.78
CA ARG A 256 11.21 13.00 22.51
C ARG A 256 12.54 13.64 22.93
N GLN A 257 12.63 14.97 22.91
CA GLN A 257 13.84 15.72 23.26
C GLN A 257 13.94 16.05 24.75
N GLY A 258 12.81 16.24 25.44
CA GLY A 258 12.76 16.54 26.89
C GLY A 258 12.71 15.32 27.81
N GLY A 259 12.77 14.11 27.25
CA GLY A 259 12.76 12.84 28.00
C GLY A 259 14.14 12.22 28.25
N LEU A 260 15.22 13.01 28.18
CA LEU A 260 16.60 12.60 28.49
C LEU A 260 17.08 13.27 29.78
#